data_AF-A0A8J6SCT0-F1
#
_entry.id   AF-A0A8J6SCT0-F1
#
_cell.length_a   1.000
_cell.length_b   1.000
_cell.length_c   1.000
_cell.angle_alpha   90.00
_cell.angle_beta   90.00
_cell.angle_gamma   90.00
#
_symmetry.space_group_name_H-M   'P 1'
#
loop_
_entity.id
_entity.type
_entity.pdbx_description
1 polymer ?
#
loop_
_entity_poly.entity_id
_entity_poly.type
_entity_poly.pdbx_seq_one_letter_code
_entity_poly.pdbx_strand_id
1 'polypeptide(L)' 'MPYITGFEIDGMVQAHRENIIEVLETRFETVPQGLCDRINEIDDLALLKSLHKRAITVASVEEFEQVIASI' A
#
# COMPACT_ATOMS: atom_id res chain seq x y z
N MET A 1 -12.82 -15.12 23.07
CA MET A 1 -12.70 -14.28 21.87
C MET A 1 -11.23 -13.91 21.76
N PRO A 2 -10.52 -14.21 20.66
CA PRO A 2 -9.13 -13.81 20.54
C PRO A 2 -9.10 -12.28 20.48
N TYR A 3 -8.43 -11.67 21.45
CA TYR A 3 -8.13 -10.24 21.39
C TYR A 3 -7.03 -10.10 20.35
N ILE A 4 -7.36 -9.65 19.15
CA ILE A 4 -6.33 -9.15 18.23
C ILE A 4 -5.71 -7.97 18.96
N THR A 5 -4.53 -8.19 19.51
CA THR A 5 -3.73 -7.21 20.25
C THR A 5 -3.25 -6.13 19.29
N GLY A 6 -3.05 -4.89 19.75
CA GLY A 6 -2.69 -3.76 18.86
C GLY A 6 -1.50 -4.03 17.93
N PHE A 7 -0.51 -4.82 18.39
CA PHE A 7 0.65 -5.24 17.58
C PHE A 7 0.29 -6.10 16.37
N GLU A 8 -0.80 -6.87 16.43
CA GLU A 8 -1.27 -7.67 15.28
C GLU A 8 -1.90 -6.77 14.21
N ILE A 9 -2.59 -5.69 14.61
CA ILE A 9 -3.14 -4.71 13.65
C ILE A 9 -2.00 -3.93 12.99
N ASP A 10 -1.01 -3.51 13.77
CA ASP A 10 0.19 -2.82 13.27
C ASP A 10 0.95 -3.70 12.26
N GLY A 11 1.16 -4.97 12.60
CA GLY A 11 1.76 -5.95 11.69
C GLY A 11 0.93 -6.20 10.42
N MET A 12 -0.41 -6.19 10.51
CA MET A 12 -1.28 -6.30 9.34
C MET A 12 -1.20 -5.08 8.42
N VAL A 13 -1.11 -3.88 9.00
CA VAL A 13 -0.94 -2.62 8.25
C VAL A 13 0.41 -2.63 7.54
N GLN A 14 1.49 -2.94 8.25
CA GLN A 14 2.83 -3.00 7.69
C GLN A 14 2.95 -4.05 6.59
N ALA A 15 2.44 -5.27 6.82
CA ALA A 15 2.42 -6.31 5.79
C ALA A 15 1.65 -5.87 4.55
N HIS A 16 0.55 -5.13 4.70
CA HIS A 16 -0.18 -4.60 3.54
C HIS A 16 0.60 -3.53 2.78
N ARG A 17 1.33 -2.65 3.46
CA ARG A 17 2.22 -1.66 2.84
C ARG A 17 3.30 -2.36 2.00
N GLU A 18 3.98 -3.34 2.59
CA GLU A 18 5.01 -4.15 1.91
C GLU A 18 4.43 -4.86 0.68
N ASN A 19 3.27 -5.50 0.80
CA ASN A 19 2.62 -6.16 -0.33
C ASN A 19 2.27 -5.20 -1.48
N ILE A 20 1.89 -3.95 -1.18
CA ILE A 20 1.62 -2.95 -2.23
C ILE A 20 2.92 -2.60 -2.95
N ILE A 21 3.99 -2.33 -2.20
CA ILE A 21 5.29 -1.97 -2.76
C ILE A 21 5.82 -3.12 -3.62
N GLU A 22 5.78 -4.37 -3.12
CA GLU A 22 6.24 -5.55 -3.86
C GLU A 22 5.47 -5.76 -5.17
N VAL A 23 4.15 -5.55 -5.17
CA VAL A 23 3.33 -5.61 -6.40
C VAL A 23 3.75 -4.52 -7.39
N LEU A 24 3.97 -3.30 -6.91
CA LEU A 24 4.40 -2.19 -7.76
C LEU A 24 5.80 -2.44 -8.34
N GLU A 25 6.74 -2.92 -7.52
CA GLU A 25 8.09 -3.30 -7.95
C GLU A 25 8.05 -4.44 -8.97
N THR A 26 7.19 -5.45 -8.75
CA THR A 26 7.04 -6.57 -9.68
C THR A 26 6.45 -6.14 -11.02
N ARG A 27 5.49 -5.21 -11.02
CA ARG A 27 4.80 -4.77 -12.26
C ARG A 27 5.56 -3.70 -13.02
N PHE A 28 6.28 -2.84 -12.33
CA PHE A 28 6.87 -1.63 -12.92
C PHE A 28 8.39 -1.55 -12.79
N GLU A 29 9.04 -2.48 -12.07
CA GLU A 29 10.49 -2.57 -11.79
C GLU A 29 11.10 -1.38 -11.04
N THR A 30 10.56 -0.17 -11.22
CA THR A 30 11.01 1.06 -10.58
C THR A 30 9.84 1.71 -9.87
N VAL A 31 9.90 1.73 -8.54
CA VAL A 31 8.94 2.44 -7.69
C VAL A 31 9.66 3.64 -7.08
N PRO A 32 9.14 4.86 -7.25
CA PRO A 32 9.77 6.04 -6.67
C PRO A 32 9.68 5.99 -5.15
N GLN A 33 10.79 6.33 -4.49
CA GLN A 33 10.90 6.25 -3.04
C GLN A 33 9.84 7.13 -2.34
N GLY A 34 9.52 8.29 -2.93
CA GLY A 34 8.45 9.16 -2.44
C GLY A 34 7.07 8.49 -2.44
N LEU A 35 6.81 7.54 -3.34
CA LEU A 35 5.57 6.76 -3.29
C LEU A 35 5.58 5.76 -2.13
N CYS A 36 6.71 5.10 -1.88
CA CYS A 36 6.87 4.20 -0.75
C CYS A 36 6.67 4.92 0.59
N ASP A 37 7.23 6.13 0.74
CA ASP A 37 7.01 6.96 1.93
C ASP A 37 5.53 7.27 2.12
N ARG A 38 4.83 7.68 1.06
CA ARG A 38 3.38 7.98 1.12
C ARG A 38 2.54 6.76 1.47
N ILE A 39 2.89 5.58 0.97
CA ILE A 39 2.23 4.31 1.35
C ILE A 39 2.48 4.01 2.83
N ASN A 40 3.68 4.28 3.33
CA ASN A 40 4.05 4.08 4.73
C ASN A 40 3.36 5.04 5.70
N GLU A 41 2.90 6.21 5.24
CA GLU A 41 2.09 7.13 6.06
C GLU A 41 0.63 6.69 6.21
N ILE A 42 0.17 5.65 5.49
CA ILE A 42 -1.23 5.21 5.52
C ILE A 42 -1.43 4.16 6.61
N ASP A 43 -2.08 4.52 7.72
CA ASP A 43 -2.45 3.59 8.80
C ASP A 43 -3.83 2.94 8.62
N ASP A 44 -4.61 3.38 7.63
CA ASP A 44 -5.94 2.82 7.37
C ASP A 44 -5.87 1.52 6.55
N LEU A 45 -6.15 0.40 7.23
CA LEU A 45 -6.13 -0.94 6.64
C LEU A 45 -7.13 -1.11 5.49
N ALA A 46 -8.31 -0.46 5.55
CA ALA A 46 -9.33 -0.57 4.50
C ALA A 46 -8.89 0.18 3.24
N LEU A 47 -8.22 1.32 3.43
CA LEU A 47 -7.61 2.09 2.37
C LEU A 47 -6.44 1.32 1.73
N LEU A 48 -5.54 0.75 2.54
CA LEU A 48 -4.44 -0.09 2.06
C LEU A 48 -4.93 -1.28 1.23
N LYS A 49 -5.99 -1.99 1.66
CA LYS A 49 -6.59 -3.09 0.88
C LYS A 49 -7.14 -2.63 -0.47
N SER A 50 -7.69 -1.42 -0.51
CA SER A 50 -8.21 -0.82 -1.74
C SER A 50 -7.06 -0.39 -2.68
N LEU A 51 -6.00 0.19 -2.11
CA LEU A 51 -4.78 0.54 -2.83
C LEU A 51 -4.07 -0.71 -3.38
N HIS A 52 -3.97 -1.79 -2.61
CA HIS A 52 -3.38 -3.04 -3.09
C HIS A 52 -4.09 -3.59 -4.32
N LYS A 53 -5.43 -3.60 -4.31
CA LYS A 53 -6.21 -3.93 -5.51
C LYS A 53 -5.94 -2.96 -6.65
N ARG A 54 -5.84 -1.66 -6.36
CA ARG A 54 -5.51 -0.63 -7.35
C ARG A 54 -4.14 -0.89 -7.97
N ALA A 55 -3.10 -1.17 -7.18
CA ALA A 55 -1.73 -1.44 -7.61
C ALA A 55 -1.65 -2.59 -8.65
N ILE A 56 -2.57 -3.56 -8.58
CA ILE A 56 -2.68 -4.66 -9.55
C ILE A 56 -3.44 -4.25 -10.82
N THR A 57 -4.37 -3.30 -10.73
CA THR A 57 -5.21 -2.87 -11.86
C THR A 57 -4.69 -1.66 -12.61
N VAL A 58 -3.89 -0.80 -11.96
CA VAL A 58 -3.37 0.44 -12.56
C VAL A 58 -2.50 0.13 -13.78
N ALA A 59 -2.54 1.01 -14.77
CA ALA A 59 -1.75 0.85 -15.98
C ALA A 59 -0.28 1.32 -15.81
N SER A 60 -0.01 2.19 -14.83
CA SER A 60 1.32 2.78 -14.61
C SER A 60 1.48 3.25 -13.16
N VAL A 61 2.73 3.39 -12.70
CA VAL A 61 3.05 3.93 -11.36
C VAL A 61 2.52 5.35 -11.20
N GLU A 62 2.61 6.19 -12.23
CA GLU A 62 2.13 7.58 -12.20
C GLU A 62 0.62 7.67 -11.91
N GLU A 63 -0.18 6.77 -12.49
CA GLU A 63 -1.62 6.69 -12.23
C GLU A 63 -1.89 6.35 -10.76
N PHE A 64 -1.08 5.45 -10.20
CA PHE A 64 -1.17 5.09 -8.78
C PHE A 64 -0.76 6.26 -7.87
N GLU A 65 0.30 7.00 -8.22
CA GLU A 65 0.70 8.20 -7.48
C GLU A 65 -0.40 9.26 -7.47
N GLN A 66 -1.12 9.45 -8.59
CA GLN A 66 -2.26 10.36 -8.66
C GLN A 66 -3.41 9.91 -7.76
N VAL A 67 -3.69 8.60 -7.69
CA VAL A 67 -4.69 8.06 -6.77
C VAL A 67 -4.31 8.35 -5.32
N ILE A 68 -3.04 8.17 -4.95
CA ILE A 68 -2.55 8.50 -3.61
C ILE A 68 -2.51 10.03 -3.40
N ALA A 69 -2.24 10.84 -4.41
CA ALA A 69 -2.31 12.31 -4.34
C ALA A 69 -3.71 12.86 -4.06
N SER A 70 -4.74 12.07 -4.31
CA SER A 70 -6.14 12.47 -4.17
C SER A 70 -6.81 12.02 -2.86
N ILE A 71 -6.08 11.34 -1.98
CA ILE A 71 -6.51 10.96 -0.62
C ILE A 71 -5.84 11.87 0.41
#